data_AF-A0A1F6VR95-F1
#
_entry.id   AF-A0A1F6VR95-F1
#
_cell.length_a   1.000
_cell.length_b   1.000
_cell.length_c   1.000
_cell.angle_alpha   90.00
_cell.angle_beta   90.00
_cell.angle_gamma   90.00
#
_symmetry.space_group_name_H-M   'P 1'
#
loop_
_entity.id
_entity.type
_entity.pdbx_description
1 polymer ?
#
loop_
_entity_poly.entity_id
_entity_poly.type
_entity_poly.pdbx_seq_one_letter_code
_entity_poly.pdbx_strand_id
1 'polypeptide(L)'
;MSKSVGNVFSPYDIVAEYGADALRYFLLREVSSFEDSPFTIERFKNAYNSGLANGLGNLVSRIMTMAENYGVSHIGSIITNNEDTDLNSFDIKKYMDKIWLKIEDIDKKIQKTEPYKLFKTDEEMARGIVSELCTDLSVVATLLIPALPETANKILTYLKQSKKPAEPLFLRKD
;
A
#
# COMPACT_ATOMS: atom_id res chain seq x y z
N MET A 1 20.26 16.67 11.80
CA MET A 1 21.21 15.56 12.07
C MET A 1 22.60 16.15 12.28
N SER A 2 23.33 15.79 13.34
CA SER A 2 24.68 16.29 13.59
C SER A 2 25.68 15.15 13.67
N LYS A 3 26.73 15.21 12.85
CA LYS A 3 27.86 14.25 12.91
C LYS A 3 28.57 14.28 14.26
N SER A 4 28.61 15.44 14.94
CA SER A 4 29.28 15.56 16.25
C SER A 4 28.48 14.97 17.41
N VAL A 5 27.16 14.78 17.26
CA VAL A 5 26.27 14.23 18.31
C VAL A 5 26.03 12.73 18.11
N GLY A 6 26.50 12.13 17.00
CA GLY A 6 26.35 10.70 16.71
C GLY A 6 24.97 10.27 16.18
N ASN A 7 24.01 11.20 16.07
CA ASN A 7 22.66 10.94 15.56
C ASN A 7 22.57 11.09 14.02
N VAL A 8 23.43 10.36 13.30
CA VAL A 8 23.37 10.28 11.83
C VAL A 8 22.99 8.85 11.47
N PHE A 9 21.82 8.69 10.86
CA PHE A 9 21.36 7.40 10.36
C PHE A 9 21.78 7.24 8.90
N SER A 10 22.41 6.11 8.58
CA SER A 10 22.74 5.76 7.20
C SER A 10 21.47 5.32 6.46
N PRO A 11 21.10 5.96 5.34
CA PRO A 11 20.02 5.48 4.50
C PRO A 11 20.24 4.05 4.02
N TYR A 12 21.50 3.65 3.80
CA TYR A 12 21.84 2.29 3.37
C TYR A 12 21.47 1.24 4.41
N ASP A 13 21.63 1.55 5.70
CA ASP A 13 21.31 0.60 6.77
C ASP A 13 19.79 0.40 6.86
N ILE A 14 19.02 1.49 6.75
CA ILE A 14 17.55 1.43 6.73
C ILE A 14 17.06 0.65 5.51
N VAL A 15 17.63 0.91 4.32
CA VAL A 15 17.26 0.19 3.09
C VAL A 15 17.62 -1.29 3.18
N ALA A 16 18.77 -1.63 3.77
CA ALA A 16 19.17 -3.02 3.97
C ALA A 16 18.20 -3.78 4.89
N GLU A 17 17.65 -3.12 5.92
CA GLU A 17 16.76 -3.76 6.89
C GLU A 17 15.27 -3.75 6.48
N TYR A 18 14.80 -2.67 5.87
CA TYR A 18 13.37 -2.42 5.59
C TYR A 18 13.02 -2.33 4.09
N GLY A 19 14.02 -2.19 3.22
CA GLY A 19 13.84 -1.98 1.78
C GLY A 19 13.72 -0.51 1.38
N ALA A 20 13.97 -0.23 0.10
CA ALA A 20 13.96 1.12 -0.45
C ALA A 20 12.59 1.79 -0.39
N ASP A 21 11.54 1.05 -0.77
CA ASP A 21 10.17 1.55 -0.73
C ASP A 21 9.71 1.90 0.70
N ALA A 22 10.16 1.18 1.72
CA ALA A 22 9.85 1.54 3.11
C ALA A 22 10.42 2.92 3.48
N LEU A 23 11.66 3.20 3.06
CA LEU A 23 12.27 4.51 3.25
C LEU A 23 11.55 5.60 2.46
N ARG A 24 11.24 5.33 1.18
CA ARG A 24 10.48 6.26 0.32
C ARG A 24 9.12 6.59 0.92
N TYR A 25 8.38 5.57 1.39
CA TYR A 25 7.10 5.73 2.06
C TYR A 25 7.20 6.71 3.23
N PHE A 26 8.15 6.51 4.14
CA PHE A 26 8.31 7.38 5.29
C PHE A 26 8.62 8.82 4.88
N LEU A 27 9.58 9.01 3.97
CA LEU A 27 9.99 10.34 3.52
C LEU A 27 8.90 11.07 2.73
N LEU A 28 8.03 10.33 2.04
CA LEU A 28 6.99 10.93 1.18
C LEU A 28 5.65 11.09 1.89
N ARG A 29 5.39 10.40 3.00
CA ARG A 29 4.09 10.47 3.71
C ARG A 29 4.18 10.96 5.17
N GLU A 30 5.27 10.68 5.87
CA GLU A 30 5.41 10.99 7.30
C GLU A 30 6.23 12.26 7.58
N VAL A 31 6.82 12.81 6.52
CA VAL A 31 7.59 14.06 6.51
C VAL A 31 6.78 15.10 5.73
N SER A 32 6.78 16.34 6.22
CA SER A 32 6.13 17.46 5.52
C SER A 32 6.82 17.76 4.19
N SER A 33 6.04 18.07 3.16
CA SER A 33 6.55 18.48 1.85
C SER A 33 7.24 19.85 1.90
N PHE A 34 6.87 20.71 2.87
CA PHE A 34 7.27 22.13 2.90
C PHE A 34 8.00 22.55 4.19
N GLU A 35 7.93 21.73 5.24
CA GLU A 35 8.48 22.05 6.55
C GLU A 35 9.43 20.96 7.04
N ASP A 36 10.35 21.33 7.92
CA ASP A 36 11.24 20.38 8.56
C ASP A 36 10.46 19.40 9.45
N SER A 37 10.75 18.10 9.31
CA SER A 37 10.20 17.06 10.17
C SER A 37 11.31 16.27 10.88
N PRO A 38 11.15 15.92 12.16
CA PRO A 38 12.18 15.20 12.90
C PRO A 38 12.28 13.74 12.45
N PHE A 39 13.45 13.26 12.06
CA PHE A 39 13.65 11.83 11.79
C PHE A 39 14.09 11.09 13.05
N THR A 40 13.39 10.01 13.42
CA THR A 40 13.84 9.01 14.41
C THR A 40 13.52 7.60 13.90
N ILE A 41 14.34 6.61 14.29
CA ILE A 41 14.08 5.20 13.94
C ILE A 41 12.76 4.70 14.52
N GLU A 42 12.38 5.17 15.71
CA GLU A 42 11.09 4.82 16.31
C GLU A 42 9.91 5.33 15.48
N ARG A 43 9.94 6.60 15.04
CA ARG A 43 8.91 7.15 14.14
C ARG A 43 8.86 6.37 12.83
N PHE A 44 10.03 6.08 12.26
CA PHE A 44 10.15 5.31 11.02
C PHE A 44 9.50 3.93 11.15
N LYS A 45 9.89 3.17 12.18
CA LYS A 45 9.39 1.82 12.42
C LYS A 45 7.90 1.80 12.74
N ASN A 46 7.40 2.78 13.51
CA ASN A 46 5.98 2.91 13.79
C ASN A 46 5.17 3.15 12.51
N ALA A 47 5.64 4.05 11.63
CA ALA A 47 4.99 4.29 10.34
C ALA A 47 5.06 3.07 9.41
N TYR A 48 6.21 2.40 9.34
CA TYR A 48 6.36 1.15 8.59
C TYR A 48 5.35 0.10 9.06
N ASN A 49 5.29 -0.14 10.37
CA ASN A 49 4.40 -1.16 10.92
C ASN A 49 2.92 -0.79 10.74
N SER A 50 2.53 0.47 10.98
CA SER A 50 1.14 0.89 10.91
C SER A 50 0.65 1.02 9.46
N GLY A 51 1.38 1.73 8.61
CA GLY A 51 0.92 2.07 7.27
C GLY A 51 1.26 1.04 6.20
N LEU A 52 2.43 0.39 6.28
CA LEU A 52 2.85 -0.62 5.30
C LEU A 52 2.46 -2.02 5.73
N ALA A 53 2.94 -2.52 6.87
CA ALA A 53 2.65 -3.90 7.29
C ALA A 53 1.17 -4.09 7.62
N ASN A 54 0.64 -3.31 8.57
CA ASN A 54 -0.73 -3.46 9.03
C ASN A 54 -1.77 -2.84 8.09
N GLY A 55 -1.37 -1.85 7.30
CA GLY A 55 -2.20 -1.18 6.29
C GLY A 55 -2.14 -1.90 4.94
N LEU A 56 -1.35 -1.36 4.01
CA LEU A 56 -1.29 -1.81 2.62
C LEU A 56 -1.02 -3.31 2.48
N GLY A 57 -0.05 -3.86 3.23
CA GLY A 57 0.35 -5.26 3.17
C GLY A 57 -0.78 -6.22 3.55
N ASN A 58 -1.45 -5.95 4.67
CA ASN A 58 -2.63 -6.73 5.08
C ASN A 58 -3.78 -6.60 4.09
N LEU A 59 -4.05 -5.41 3.56
CA LEU A 59 -5.11 -5.21 2.57
C LEU A 59 -4.88 -6.07 1.32
N VAL A 60 -3.66 -6.02 0.76
CA VAL A 60 -3.26 -6.83 -0.39
C VAL A 60 -3.43 -8.31 -0.09
N SER A 61 -2.94 -8.77 1.07
CA SER A 61 -3.04 -10.18 1.48
C SER A 61 -4.51 -10.64 1.55
N ARG A 62 -5.39 -9.85 2.15
CA ARG A 62 -6.83 -10.16 2.29
C ARG A 62 -7.52 -10.26 0.93
N ILE A 63 -7.35 -9.25 0.07
CA ILE A 63 -7.98 -9.21 -1.26
C ILE A 63 -7.49 -10.37 -2.11
N MET A 64 -6.17 -10.56 -2.19
CA MET A 64 -5.59 -11.60 -3.05
C MET A 64 -5.86 -13.01 -2.53
N THR A 65 -5.98 -13.22 -1.22
CA THR A 65 -6.39 -14.51 -0.66
C THR A 65 -7.82 -14.86 -1.10
N MET A 66 -8.75 -13.91 -1.09
CA MET A 66 -10.10 -14.15 -1.59
C MET A 66 -10.09 -14.38 -3.11
N ALA A 67 -9.35 -13.55 -3.85
CA ALA A 67 -9.23 -13.69 -5.30
C ALA A 67 -8.72 -15.08 -5.71
N GLU A 68 -7.64 -15.55 -5.07
CA GLU A 68 -7.06 -16.86 -5.35
C GLU A 68 -7.97 -18.01 -4.92
N ASN A 69 -8.48 -17.99 -3.67
CA ASN A 69 -9.27 -19.09 -3.12
C ASN A 69 -10.58 -19.32 -3.90
N TYR A 70 -11.16 -18.26 -4.45
CA TYR A 70 -12.44 -18.32 -5.17
C TYR A 70 -12.27 -18.19 -6.68
N GLY A 71 -11.06 -18.09 -7.20
CA GLY A 71 -10.79 -17.98 -8.64
C GLY A 71 -11.40 -16.72 -9.26
N VAL A 72 -11.33 -15.58 -8.55
CA VAL A 72 -11.76 -14.27 -9.06
C VAL A 72 -10.55 -13.56 -9.64
N SER A 73 -10.61 -13.23 -10.93
CA SER A 73 -9.55 -12.49 -11.61
C SER A 73 -9.85 -11.00 -11.67
N HIS A 74 -8.79 -10.20 -11.66
CA HIS A 74 -8.90 -8.77 -11.91
C HIS A 74 -9.32 -8.52 -13.37
N ILE A 75 -10.46 -7.88 -13.56
CA ILE A 75 -10.86 -7.32 -14.85
C ILE A 75 -10.13 -5.97 -14.96
N GLY A 76 -9.21 -5.88 -15.92
CA GLY A 76 -8.19 -4.83 -16.01
C GLY A 76 -8.64 -3.40 -15.66
N SER A 77 -7.77 -2.62 -15.03
CA SER A 77 -8.03 -1.20 -14.76
C SER A 77 -8.04 -0.38 -16.06
N ILE A 78 -8.98 0.56 -16.11
CA ILE A 78 -8.92 1.72 -17.00
C ILE A 78 -7.77 2.58 -16.47
N ILE A 79 -6.70 2.71 -17.25
CA ILE A 79 -5.64 3.68 -17.00
C ILE A 79 -6.25 5.06 -17.27
N THR A 80 -6.64 5.77 -16.23
CA THR A 80 -6.84 7.22 -16.35
C THR A 80 -5.48 7.87 -16.18
N ASN A 81 -4.90 8.36 -17.28
CA ASN A 81 -3.86 9.39 -17.23
C ASN A 81 -4.47 10.58 -16.49
N ASN A 82 -4.25 10.65 -15.19
CA ASN A 82 -4.59 11.81 -14.40
C ASN A 82 -3.26 12.40 -13.94
N GLU A 83 -2.91 13.52 -14.56
CA GLU A 83 -2.05 14.49 -13.91
C GLU A 83 -2.61 14.73 -12.50
N ASP A 84 -1.90 14.29 -11.46
CA ASP A 84 -2.33 14.54 -10.10
C ASP A 84 -1.87 15.94 -9.69
N THR A 85 -2.83 16.78 -9.34
CA THR A 85 -2.58 18.18 -9.00
C THR A 85 -1.62 18.33 -7.84
N ASP A 86 -1.64 17.42 -6.86
CA ASP A 86 -0.76 17.50 -5.69
C ASP A 86 0.67 17.06 -6.05
N LEU A 87 0.83 16.05 -6.93
CA LEU A 87 2.16 15.73 -7.48
C LEU A 87 2.74 16.90 -8.27
N ASN A 88 1.92 17.53 -9.11
CA ASN A 88 2.34 18.69 -9.91
C ASN A 88 2.68 19.92 -9.05
N SER A 89 2.07 20.05 -7.87
CA SER A 89 2.37 21.11 -6.90
C SER A 89 3.45 20.72 -5.88
N PHE A 90 4.10 19.56 -6.04
CA PHE A 90 5.09 19.00 -5.10
C PHE A 90 4.56 18.75 -3.68
N ASP A 91 3.24 18.70 -3.48
CA ASP A 91 2.65 18.30 -2.20
C ASP A 91 2.51 16.77 -2.12
N ILE A 92 3.67 16.10 -2.11
CA ILE A 92 3.76 14.63 -2.19
C ILE A 92 3.13 13.98 -0.95
N LYS A 93 3.24 14.62 0.22
CA LYS A 93 2.58 14.13 1.44
C LYS A 93 1.08 14.04 1.24
N LYS A 94 0.44 15.10 0.75
CA LYS A 94 -0.99 15.12 0.51
C LYS A 94 -1.42 14.12 -0.55
N TYR A 95 -0.60 13.94 -1.60
CA TYR A 95 -0.79 12.88 -2.57
C TYR A 95 -0.78 11.48 -1.91
N MET A 96 0.21 11.19 -1.07
CA MET A 96 0.31 9.93 -0.35
C MET A 96 -0.85 9.74 0.65
N ASP A 97 -1.29 10.78 1.34
CA ASP A 97 -2.43 10.73 2.25
C ASP A 97 -3.72 10.33 1.52
N LYS A 98 -3.96 10.85 0.31
CA LYS A 98 -5.10 10.43 -0.53
C LYS A 98 -5.06 8.95 -0.89
N ILE A 99 -3.88 8.39 -1.17
CA ILE A 99 -3.72 6.95 -1.45
C ILE A 99 -4.07 6.14 -0.20
N TRP A 100 -3.62 6.57 0.98
CA TRP A 100 -3.93 5.86 2.23
C TRP A 100 -5.41 5.95 2.62
N LEU A 101 -6.07 7.08 2.36
CA LEU A 101 -7.53 7.18 2.51
C LEU A 101 -8.26 6.16 1.64
N LYS A 102 -7.81 5.94 0.39
CA LYS A 102 -8.37 4.88 -0.47
C LYS A 102 -8.14 3.49 0.11
N ILE A 103 -6.94 3.21 0.65
CA ILE A 103 -6.64 1.93 1.31
C ILE A 103 -7.61 1.69 2.48
N GLU A 104 -7.85 2.70 3.32
CA GLU A 104 -8.80 2.62 4.43
C GLU A 104 -10.24 2.41 3.97
N ASP A 105 -10.67 3.07 2.90
CA ASP A 105 -12.02 2.93 2.34
C ASP A 105 -12.26 1.52 1.77
N ILE A 106 -11.25 0.93 1.12
CA ILE A 106 -11.31 -0.45 0.65
C ILE A 106 -11.38 -1.42 1.84
N ASP A 107 -10.60 -1.18 2.90
CA ASP A 107 -10.67 -2.03 4.09
C ASP A 107 -12.06 -1.99 4.76
N LYS A 108 -12.63 -0.78 4.92
CA LYS A 108 -14.00 -0.57 5.41
C LYS A 108 -15.04 -1.25 4.52
N LYS A 109 -14.86 -1.21 3.20
CA LYS A 109 -15.73 -1.91 2.24
C LYS A 109 -15.71 -3.42 2.48
N ILE A 110 -14.54 -4.03 2.68
CA ILE A 110 -14.42 -5.47 3.02
C ILE A 110 -15.14 -5.77 4.35
N GLN A 111 -14.97 -4.94 5.37
CA GLN A 111 -15.62 -5.14 6.68
C GLN A 111 -17.16 -5.01 6.60
N LYS A 112 -17.66 -4.09 5.78
CA LYS A 112 -19.10 -3.87 5.61
C LYS A 112 -19.76 -4.97 4.77
N THR A 113 -19.08 -5.41 3.71
CA THR A 113 -19.64 -6.38 2.75
C THR A 113 -19.38 -7.82 3.14
N GLU A 114 -18.35 -8.08 3.96
CA GLU A 114 -17.95 -9.40 4.44
C GLU A 114 -17.99 -10.49 3.35
N PRO A 115 -17.35 -10.31 2.17
CA PRO A 115 -17.53 -11.19 1.02
C PRO A 115 -17.16 -12.65 1.34
N TYR A 116 -16.22 -12.88 2.26
CA TYR A 116 -15.85 -14.19 2.79
C TYR A 116 -17.00 -14.97 3.43
N LYS A 117 -18.03 -14.29 3.97
CA LYS A 117 -19.27 -14.92 4.45
C LYS A 117 -20.23 -15.15 3.27
N LEU A 118 -20.34 -14.18 2.38
CA LEU A 118 -21.27 -14.22 1.24
C LEU A 118 -20.98 -15.38 0.29
N PHE A 119 -19.73 -15.84 0.14
CA PHE A 119 -19.43 -17.04 -0.65
C PHE A 119 -20.22 -18.31 -0.23
N LYS A 120 -20.77 -18.35 0.98
CA LYS A 120 -21.61 -19.46 1.45
C LYS A 120 -23.10 -19.32 1.15
N THR A 121 -23.56 -18.10 0.84
CA THR A 121 -25.00 -17.77 0.73
C THR A 121 -25.37 -17.20 -0.64
N ASP A 122 -24.49 -16.40 -1.23
CA ASP A 122 -24.64 -15.75 -2.52
C ASP A 122 -23.24 -15.59 -3.16
N GLU A 123 -22.83 -16.65 -3.87
CA GLU A 123 -21.51 -16.71 -4.49
C GLU A 123 -21.34 -15.69 -5.62
N GLU A 124 -22.40 -15.43 -6.40
CA GLU A 124 -22.35 -14.48 -7.52
C GLU A 124 -22.09 -13.06 -7.01
N MET A 125 -22.84 -12.64 -5.96
CA MET A 125 -22.62 -11.35 -5.31
C MET A 125 -21.22 -11.24 -4.70
N ALA A 126 -20.75 -12.29 -4.01
CA ALA A 126 -19.41 -12.32 -3.42
C ALA A 126 -18.30 -12.16 -4.47
N ARG A 127 -18.43 -12.86 -5.61
CA ARG A 127 -17.50 -12.75 -6.74
C ARG A 127 -17.47 -11.34 -7.32
N GLY A 128 -18.64 -10.71 -7.49
CA GLY A 128 -18.75 -9.32 -7.95
C GLY A 128 -18.01 -8.35 -7.04
N ILE A 129 -18.21 -8.48 -5.72
CA ILE A 129 -17.54 -7.63 -4.71
C ILE A 129 -16.02 -7.84 -4.74
N VAL A 130 -15.54 -9.09 -4.77
CA VAL A 130 -14.08 -9.37 -4.83
C VAL A 130 -13.46 -8.85 -6.12
N SER A 131 -14.16 -8.93 -7.26
CA SER A 131 -13.70 -8.36 -8.52
C SER A 131 -13.55 -6.84 -8.45
N GLU A 132 -14.51 -6.17 -7.81
CA GLU A 132 -14.44 -4.72 -7.57
C GLU A 132 -13.27 -4.37 -6.64
N LEU A 133 -13.06 -5.12 -5.55
CA LEU A 133 -11.92 -4.93 -4.65
C LEU A 133 -10.56 -5.11 -5.35
N CYS A 134 -10.45 -6.08 -6.27
CA CYS A 134 -9.24 -6.24 -7.10
C CYS A 134 -9.03 -5.02 -8.01
N THR A 135 -10.10 -4.44 -8.52
CA THR A 135 -10.07 -3.23 -9.35
C THR A 135 -9.63 -2.02 -8.52
N ASP A 136 -10.21 -1.82 -7.34
CA ASP A 136 -9.81 -0.77 -6.41
C ASP A 136 -8.33 -0.89 -6.03
N LEU A 137 -7.86 -2.12 -5.78
CA LEU A 137 -6.45 -2.39 -5.47
C LEU A 137 -5.52 -2.09 -6.65
N SER A 138 -5.95 -2.35 -7.89
CA SER A 138 -5.16 -2.00 -9.09
C SER A 138 -4.98 -0.50 -9.26
N VAL A 139 -5.99 0.29 -8.88
CA VAL A 139 -5.92 1.76 -8.88
C VAL A 139 -4.94 2.22 -7.81
N VAL A 140 -5.01 1.68 -6.59
CA VAL A 140 -4.03 1.96 -5.54
C VAL A 140 -2.61 1.64 -6.00
N ALA A 141 -2.39 0.47 -6.58
CA ALA A 141 -1.07 0.07 -7.08
C ALA A 141 -0.56 1.03 -8.17
N THR A 142 -1.43 1.48 -9.08
CA THR A 142 -1.07 2.43 -10.13
C THR A 142 -0.69 3.80 -9.55
N LEU A 143 -1.45 4.30 -8.57
CA LEU A 143 -1.12 5.55 -7.86
C LEU A 143 0.18 5.43 -7.04
N LEU A 144 0.56 4.22 -6.61
CA LEU A 144 1.80 4.03 -5.89
C LEU A 144 3.04 4.05 -6.79
N ILE A 145 2.93 3.89 -8.12
CA ILE A 145 4.08 3.84 -9.04
C ILE A 145 5.12 4.96 -8.82
N PRO A 146 4.76 6.26 -8.76
CA PRO A 146 5.75 7.32 -8.55
C PRO A 146 6.41 7.28 -7.17
N ALA A 147 5.75 6.72 -6.15
CA ALA A 147 6.20 6.76 -4.77
C ALA A 147 6.87 5.45 -4.31
N LEU A 148 6.26 4.29 -4.57
CA LEU A 148 6.65 2.94 -4.14
C LEU A 148 6.67 1.97 -5.34
N PRO A 149 7.58 2.16 -6.31
CA PRO A 149 7.54 1.46 -7.59
C PRO A 149 7.68 -0.07 -7.47
N GLU A 150 8.52 -0.57 -6.56
CA GLU A 150 8.70 -2.02 -6.40
C GLU A 150 7.44 -2.67 -5.81
N THR A 151 6.85 -2.01 -4.81
CA THR A 151 5.59 -2.42 -4.16
C THR A 151 4.44 -2.40 -5.16
N ALA A 152 4.30 -1.32 -5.92
CA ALA A 152 3.29 -1.20 -6.97
C ALA A 152 3.38 -2.35 -7.98
N ASN A 153 4.58 -2.63 -8.49
CA ASN A 153 4.81 -3.71 -9.45
C ASN A 153 4.51 -5.10 -8.88
N LYS A 154 4.85 -5.35 -7.61
CA LYS A 154 4.47 -6.59 -6.92
C LYS A 154 2.95 -6.76 -6.86
N ILE A 155 2.22 -5.73 -6.45
CA ILE A 155 0.75 -5.76 -6.37
C ILE A 155 0.12 -6.01 -7.75
N LEU A 156 0.56 -5.27 -8.77
CA LEU A 156 0.08 -5.46 -10.15
C LEU A 156 0.37 -6.87 -10.67
N THR A 157 1.52 -7.45 -10.30
CA THR A 157 1.87 -8.84 -10.65
C THR A 157 0.93 -9.84 -10.00
N TYR A 158 0.63 -9.68 -8.71
CA TYR A 158 -0.32 -10.53 -7.99
C TYR A 158 -1.71 -10.48 -8.61
N LEU A 159 -2.21 -9.28 -8.92
CA LEU A 159 -3.49 -9.08 -9.60
C LEU A 159 -3.52 -9.76 -10.97
N LYS A 160 -2.47 -9.57 -11.79
CA LYS A 160 -2.35 -10.19 -13.11
C LYS A 160 -2.35 -11.72 -13.05
N GLN A 161 -1.71 -12.28 -12.03
CA GLN A 161 -1.62 -13.73 -11.85
C GLN A 161 -2.81 -14.32 -11.08
N SER A 162 -3.67 -13.48 -10.49
CA SER A 162 -4.71 -13.89 -9.54
C SER A 162 -4.15 -14.77 -8.41
N LYS A 163 -2.94 -14.46 -7.93
CA LYS A 163 -2.24 -15.21 -6.88
C LYS A 163 -1.89 -14.32 -5.71
N LYS A 164 -2.07 -14.82 -4.49
CA LYS A 164 -1.68 -14.09 -3.30
C LYS A 164 -0.15 -14.08 -3.14
N PRO A 165 0.40 -13.09 -2.42
CA PRO A 165 1.80 -13.12 -2.02
C PRO A 165 2.15 -14.39 -1.24
N ALA A 166 3.25 -15.06 -1.61
CA ALA A 166 3.75 -16.22 -0.86
C ALA A 166 4.22 -15.84 0.56
N GLU A 167 4.77 -14.63 0.70
CA GLU A 167 5.17 -14.02 1.96
C GLU A 167 4.56 -12.62 2.05
N PRO A 168 4.21 -12.13 3.26
CA PRO A 168 3.69 -10.78 3.43
C PRO A 168 4.56 -9.72 2.73
N LEU A 169 3.93 -8.76 2.05
CA LEU A 169 4.65 -7.68 1.35
C LEU A 169 5.61 -6.91 2.25
N PHE A 170 5.22 -6.76 3.53
CA PHE A 170 5.99 -6.11 4.56
C PHE A 170 5.88 -6.96 5.83
N LEU A 171 7.01 -7.53 6.26
CA LEU A 171 7.08 -8.24 7.54
C LEU A 171 7.11 -7.20 8.66
N ARG A 172 6.24 -7.37 9.66
CA ARG A 172 6.25 -6.53 10.87
C ARG A 172 7.62 -6.60 11.55
N LYS A 173 8.07 -5.47 12.09
CA LYS A 173 9.38 -5.33 12.74
C LYS A 173 9.18 -5.03 14.23
N ASP A 174 9.84 -5.80 15.08
CA ASP A 174 9.76 -5.72 16.54
C ASP A 174 10.64 -4.64 17.13
#